data_AF-A0AAF0J3L9-F1
#
_entry.id   AF-A0AAF0J3L9-F1
#
_cell.length_a   1.000
_cell.length_b   1.000
_cell.length_c   1.000
_cell.angle_alpha   90.00
_cell.angle_beta   90.00
_cell.angle_gamma   90.00
#
_symmetry.space_group_name_H-M   'P 1'
#
loop_
_entity.id
_entity.type
_entity.pdbx_description
1 polymer ?
#
loop_
_entity_poly.entity_id
_entity_poly.type
_entity_poly.pdbx_seq_one_letter_code
_entity_poly.pdbx_strand_id
1 'polypeptide(L)'
;MRQKRAKSYRRLVHHILMAVDNTFAESLVRYQVQEPTKQLSLVLHGKVKPMMTQCCIAALYHAEKEAKGEDARRISATIALAKTWERRKCNHRETQPPSDCLASVIGPENRHRYMLAADDAEVRRTRRREVPGLPLLHYAQSVLILEPMSDVTERHIAHLEANKSAISAREQRLLAKSEEAPAAPDMAAPVKRKRAKEPNPLSPSIRSGAQWPAPAS
;
A
#
# COMPACT_ATOMS: atom_id res chain seq x y z
N MET A 1 -15.25 12.21 -9.79
CA MET A 1 -13.81 12.52 -9.56
C MET A 1 -13.23 11.83 -8.33
N ARG A 2 -13.83 11.98 -7.14
CA ARG A 2 -13.36 11.37 -5.86
C ARG A 2 -13.20 9.84 -5.90
N GLN A 3 -14.17 9.13 -6.47
CA GLN A 3 -14.18 7.65 -6.53
C GLN A 3 -13.10 7.06 -7.43
N LYS A 4 -12.73 7.72 -8.55
CA LYS A 4 -11.68 7.23 -9.47
C LYS A 4 -10.32 7.17 -8.77
N ARG A 5 -9.99 8.22 -8.00
CA ARG A 5 -8.73 8.31 -7.23
C ARG A 5 -8.67 7.28 -6.11
N ALA A 6 -9.76 7.13 -5.36
CA ALA A 6 -9.84 6.11 -4.32
C ALA A 6 -9.70 4.68 -4.90
N LYS A 7 -10.19 4.43 -6.12
CA LYS A 7 -10.04 3.13 -6.79
C LYS A 7 -8.58 2.80 -7.14
N SER A 8 -7.79 3.78 -7.59
CA SER A 8 -6.36 3.59 -7.87
C SER A 8 -5.60 3.20 -6.61
N TYR A 9 -5.89 3.86 -5.48
CA TYR A 9 -5.23 3.54 -4.21
C TYR A 9 -5.82 2.32 -3.50
N ARG A 10 -7.05 1.89 -3.80
CA ARG A 10 -7.73 0.78 -3.11
C ARG A 10 -6.91 -0.52 -3.08
N ARG A 11 -6.10 -0.80 -4.11
CA ARG A 11 -5.22 -1.99 -4.14
C ARG A 11 -3.94 -1.84 -3.32
N LEU A 12 -3.55 -0.61 -2.98
CA LEU A 12 -2.31 -0.27 -2.28
C LEU A 12 -2.45 -0.20 -0.76
N VAL A 13 -3.65 0.00 -0.21
CA VAL A 13 -3.82 0.40 1.19
C VAL A 13 -4.79 -0.48 1.98
N HIS A 14 -4.29 -1.61 2.49
CA HIS A 14 -5.02 -2.50 3.41
C HIS A 14 -4.82 -2.17 4.90
N HIS A 15 -3.72 -1.48 5.26
CA HIS A 15 -3.51 -0.88 6.58
C HIS A 15 -2.69 0.40 6.39
N ILE A 16 -3.24 1.55 6.81
CA ILE A 16 -2.65 2.85 6.51
C ILE A 16 -2.10 3.46 7.79
N LEU A 17 -0.77 3.54 7.86
CA LEU A 17 -0.07 4.39 8.80
C LEU A 17 -0.08 5.81 8.25
N MET A 18 -0.75 6.74 8.93
CA MET A 18 -0.87 8.13 8.46
C MET A 18 -0.09 9.06 9.37
N ALA A 19 0.90 9.76 8.82
CA ALA A 19 1.59 10.86 9.49
C ALA A 19 0.78 12.15 9.28
N VAL A 20 0.32 12.75 10.36
CA VAL A 20 -0.46 13.99 10.36
C VAL A 20 0.43 15.16 10.78
N ASP A 21 0.45 16.18 9.94
CA ASP A 21 1.15 17.44 10.20
C ASP A 21 0.33 18.40 11.08
N ASN A 22 0.98 19.41 11.67
CA ASN A 22 0.29 20.43 12.47
C ASN A 22 -0.73 21.22 11.63
N THR A 23 -0.38 21.61 10.41
CA THR A 23 -1.25 22.39 9.52
C THR A 23 -2.55 21.65 9.17
N PHE A 24 -2.46 20.35 8.92
CA PHE A 24 -3.63 19.51 8.63
C PHE A 24 -4.50 19.31 9.88
N ALA A 25 -3.88 19.17 11.05
CA ALA A 25 -4.60 19.06 12.32
C ALA A 25 -5.40 20.34 12.61
N GLU A 26 -4.82 21.51 12.37
CA GLU A 26 -5.50 22.80 12.49
C GLU A 26 -6.68 22.91 11.52
N SER A 27 -6.53 22.43 10.29
CA SER A 27 -7.63 22.39 9.32
C SER A 27 -8.78 21.49 9.74
N LEU A 28 -8.53 20.36 10.40
CA LEU A 28 -9.60 19.50 10.92
C LEU A 28 -10.48 20.25 11.93
N VAL A 29 -9.86 21.05 12.80
CA VAL A 29 -10.60 21.89 13.75
C VAL A 29 -11.25 23.08 13.05
N ARG A 30 -10.55 23.71 12.10
CA ARG A 30 -11.08 24.82 11.29
C ARG A 30 -12.38 24.47 10.59
N TYR A 31 -12.45 23.26 10.02
CA TYR A 31 -13.62 22.77 9.30
C TYR A 31 -14.59 21.98 10.21
N GLN A 32 -14.38 22.02 11.53
CA GLN A 32 -15.27 21.42 12.53
C GLN A 32 -15.55 19.93 12.27
N VAL A 33 -14.51 19.19 11.88
CA VAL A 33 -14.64 17.75 11.61
C VAL A 33 -14.84 17.00 12.93
N GLN A 34 -16.05 16.48 13.15
CA GLN A 34 -16.44 15.77 14.37
C GLN A 34 -15.67 14.45 14.56
N GLU A 35 -15.55 13.65 13.50
CA GLU A 35 -14.91 12.33 13.56
C GLU A 35 -13.84 12.16 12.47
N PRO A 36 -12.63 12.73 12.66
CA PRO A 36 -11.56 12.71 11.66
C PRO A 36 -11.21 11.30 11.19
N THR A 37 -11.08 10.34 12.11
CA THR A 37 -10.73 8.95 11.78
C THR A 37 -11.78 8.30 10.87
N LYS A 38 -13.08 8.53 11.13
CA LYS A 38 -14.15 8.00 10.27
C LYS A 38 -14.14 8.64 8.90
N GLN A 39 -13.98 9.97 8.81
CA GLN A 39 -13.89 10.67 7.53
C GLN A 39 -12.71 10.15 6.70
N LEU A 40 -11.54 9.99 7.32
CA LEU A 40 -10.34 9.46 6.66
C LEU A 40 -10.56 8.03 6.17
N SER A 41 -11.16 7.18 7.01
CA SER A 41 -11.51 5.79 6.62
C SER A 41 -12.51 5.72 5.47
N LEU A 42 -13.48 6.65 5.41
CA LEU A 42 -14.43 6.75 4.29
C LEU A 42 -13.73 7.16 2.99
N VAL A 43 -12.78 8.09 3.03
CA VAL A 43 -12.07 8.55 1.82
C VAL A 43 -11.12 7.49 1.28
N LEU A 44 -10.43 6.81 2.19
CA LEU A 44 -9.39 5.84 1.84
C LEU A 44 -9.92 4.42 1.69
N HIS A 45 -11.20 4.19 2.04
CA HIS A 45 -11.86 2.88 2.06
C HIS A 45 -11.06 1.82 2.84
N GLY A 46 -10.47 2.22 3.96
CA GLY A 46 -9.58 1.37 4.76
C GLY A 46 -9.46 1.84 6.21
N LYS A 47 -8.86 0.99 7.05
CA LYS A 47 -8.57 1.34 8.44
C LYS A 47 -7.37 2.27 8.47
N VAL A 48 -7.56 3.46 9.03
CA VAL A 48 -6.52 4.49 9.13
C VAL A 48 -6.12 4.63 10.60
N LYS A 49 -4.82 4.67 10.86
CA LYS A 49 -4.26 5.01 12.16
C LYS A 49 -3.54 6.35 12.04
N PRO A 50 -4.20 7.48 12.39
CA PRO A 50 -3.54 8.77 12.40
C PRO A 50 -2.48 8.80 13.51
N MET A 51 -1.32 9.33 13.18
CA MET A 51 -0.19 9.49 14.07
C MET A 51 0.40 10.88 13.94
N MET A 52 0.88 11.44 15.06
CA MET A 52 1.57 12.73 15.07
C MET A 52 2.96 12.59 15.70
N THR A 53 3.96 13.20 15.07
CA THR A 53 5.37 13.15 15.53
C THR A 53 5.58 14.00 16.78
N GLN A 54 6.69 13.81 17.51
CA GLN A 54 7.01 14.63 18.69
C GLN A 54 7.08 16.13 18.33
N CYS A 55 7.79 16.45 17.26
CA CYS A 55 8.02 17.82 16.80
C CYS A 55 6.75 18.53 16.32
N CYS A 56 5.84 17.83 15.61
CA CYS A 56 4.60 18.46 15.12
C CYS A 56 3.71 18.95 16.26
N ILE A 57 3.54 18.17 17.35
CA ILE A 57 2.78 18.69 18.51
C ILE A 57 3.54 19.80 19.21
N ALA A 58 4.88 19.74 19.24
CA ALA A 58 5.67 20.75 19.93
C ALA A 58 5.45 22.10 19.24
N ALA A 59 5.43 22.12 17.91
CA ALA A 59 5.04 23.29 17.13
C ALA A 59 3.64 23.79 17.50
N LEU A 60 2.64 22.90 17.70
CA LEU A 60 1.32 23.30 18.18
C LEU A 60 1.36 23.93 19.58
N TYR A 61 2.16 23.40 20.51
CA TYR A 61 2.33 24.00 21.85
C TYR A 61 3.03 25.36 21.81
N HIS A 62 3.99 25.55 20.89
CA HIS A 62 4.60 26.85 20.68
C HIS A 62 3.58 27.85 20.10
N ALA A 63 2.82 27.43 19.09
CA ALA A 63 1.77 28.25 18.49
C ALA A 63 0.67 28.62 19.52
N GLU A 64 0.29 27.73 20.43
CA GLU A 64 -0.69 28.02 21.50
C GLU A 64 -0.23 29.14 22.43
N LYS A 65 1.08 29.21 22.74
CA LYS A 65 1.66 30.24 23.61
C LYS A 65 1.70 31.61 22.94
N GLU A 66 1.90 31.63 21.61
CA GLU A 66 2.00 32.86 20.83
C GLU A 66 0.62 33.41 20.43
N ALA A 67 -0.35 32.52 20.23
CA ALA A 67 -1.70 32.87 19.83
C ALA A 67 -2.50 33.59 20.94
N LYS A 68 -3.45 34.43 20.52
CA LYS A 68 -4.34 35.18 21.43
C LYS A 68 -5.79 35.04 20.97
N GLY A 69 -6.72 35.17 21.92
CA GLY A 69 -8.16 35.19 21.62
C GLY A 69 -8.68 33.88 21.02
N GLU A 70 -9.43 33.99 19.92
CA GLU A 70 -10.08 32.84 19.26
C GLU A 70 -9.06 31.83 18.70
N ASP A 71 -7.92 32.31 18.18
CA ASP A 71 -6.89 31.45 17.61
C ASP A 71 -6.27 30.52 18.67
N ALA A 72 -6.02 31.03 19.88
CA ALA A 72 -5.54 30.22 21.00
C ALA A 72 -6.53 29.10 21.35
N ARG A 73 -7.84 29.40 21.34
CA ARG A 73 -8.89 28.40 21.60
C ARG A 73 -8.89 27.30 20.52
N ARG A 74 -8.68 27.68 19.25
CA ARG A 74 -8.61 26.74 18.13
C ARG A 74 -7.37 25.85 18.19
N ILE A 75 -6.21 26.41 18.51
CA ILE A 75 -4.98 25.63 18.66
C ILE A 75 -5.10 24.68 19.85
N SER A 76 -5.68 25.12 20.97
CA SER A 76 -5.92 24.27 22.13
C SER A 76 -6.85 23.09 21.79
N ALA A 77 -7.92 23.34 21.03
CA ALA A 77 -8.78 22.27 20.50
C ALA A 77 -8.02 21.32 19.55
N THR A 78 -7.09 21.86 18.74
CA THR A 78 -6.23 21.07 17.85
C THR A 78 -5.28 20.17 18.65
N ILE A 79 -4.70 20.67 19.73
CA ILE A 79 -3.85 19.91 20.66
C ILE A 79 -4.67 18.81 21.33
N ALA A 80 -5.89 19.11 21.80
CA ALA A 80 -6.77 18.13 22.41
C ALA A 80 -7.09 16.98 21.43
N LEU A 81 -7.38 17.32 20.16
CA LEU A 81 -7.57 16.33 19.11
C LEU A 81 -6.30 15.52 18.84
N ALA A 82 -5.15 16.18 18.71
CA ALA A 82 -3.87 15.53 18.43
C ALA A 82 -3.45 14.54 19.53
N LYS A 83 -3.81 14.81 20.79
CA LYS A 83 -3.57 13.90 21.93
C LYS A 83 -4.38 12.59 21.84
N THR A 84 -5.45 12.54 21.05
CA THR A 84 -6.23 11.31 20.82
C THR A 84 -5.55 10.35 19.85
N TRP A 85 -4.59 10.84 19.06
CA TRP A 85 -3.87 10.07 18.05
C TRP A 85 -2.64 9.39 18.64
N GLU A 86 -2.15 8.36 17.94
CA GLU A 86 -0.94 7.67 18.37
C GLU A 86 0.29 8.56 18.20
N ARG A 87 1.17 8.52 19.20
CA ARG A 87 2.42 9.28 19.20
C ARG A 87 3.51 8.56 18.42
N ARG A 88 4.03 9.19 17.36
CA ARG A 88 5.25 8.72 16.70
C ARG A 88 6.48 9.35 17.36
N LYS A 89 7.31 8.52 17.99
CA LYS A 89 8.62 8.95 18.52
C LYS A 89 9.56 9.28 17.34
N CYS A 90 10.07 10.51 17.31
CA CYS A 90 11.14 10.92 16.39
C CYS A 90 12.46 11.00 17.18
N ASN A 91 13.57 10.62 16.56
CA ASN A 91 14.88 10.54 17.23
C ASN A 91 15.64 11.88 17.19
N HIS A 92 14.96 12.99 17.43
CA HIS A 92 15.57 14.33 17.47
C HIS A 92 15.85 14.71 18.93
N ARG A 93 17.07 15.20 19.22
CA ARG A 93 17.43 15.67 20.58
C ARG A 93 16.67 16.94 20.96
N GLU A 94 16.53 17.84 19.99
CA GLU A 94 15.79 19.09 20.11
C GLU A 94 14.60 19.10 19.14
N THR A 95 13.61 19.92 19.46
CA THR A 95 12.43 20.10 18.61
C THR A 95 12.83 20.82 17.32
N GLN A 96 12.81 20.08 16.22
CA GLN A 96 13.02 20.61 14.87
C GLN A 96 11.71 21.11 14.24
N PRO A 97 11.78 21.91 13.16
CA PRO A 97 10.59 22.27 12.41
C PRO A 97 9.84 21.02 11.91
N PRO A 98 8.49 21.06 11.85
CA PRO A 98 7.67 19.93 11.44
C PRO A 98 8.07 19.34 10.08
N SER A 99 8.41 20.19 9.10
CA SER A 99 8.85 19.81 7.75
C SER A 99 10.02 18.82 7.78
N ASP A 100 11.05 19.14 8.54
CA ASP A 100 12.32 18.41 8.60
C ASP A 100 12.15 17.13 9.42
N CYS A 101 11.36 17.21 10.50
CA CYS A 101 11.00 16.04 11.27
C CYS A 101 10.25 15.01 10.42
N LEU A 102 9.28 15.46 9.61
CA LEU A 102 8.56 14.58 8.68
C LEU A 102 9.49 14.00 7.60
N ALA A 103 10.49 14.76 7.14
CA ALA A 103 11.54 14.25 6.23
C ALA A 103 12.25 13.05 6.83
N SER A 104 12.76 13.24 8.05
CA SER A 104 13.54 12.26 8.80
C SER A 104 12.73 11.01 9.11
N VAL A 105 11.46 11.17 9.51
CA VAL A 105 10.57 10.06 9.88
C VAL A 105 10.12 9.23 8.67
N ILE A 106 9.80 9.88 7.55
CA ILE A 106 9.36 9.18 6.32
C ILE A 106 10.58 8.57 5.61
N GLY A 107 11.68 9.31 5.54
CA GLY A 107 12.88 8.95 4.81
C GLY A 107 12.69 9.01 3.28
N PRO A 108 13.76 8.77 2.50
CA PRO A 108 13.73 8.87 1.04
C PRO A 108 12.91 7.75 0.38
N GLU A 109 12.81 6.57 0.99
CA GLU A 109 12.20 5.38 0.39
C GLU A 109 10.83 5.00 0.98
N ASN A 110 10.31 5.78 1.94
CA ASN A 110 9.07 5.49 2.67
C ASN A 110 8.95 4.02 3.13
N ARG A 111 9.97 3.50 3.84
CA ARG A 111 10.06 2.07 4.24
C ARG A 111 8.87 1.59 5.07
N HIS A 112 8.32 2.49 5.88
CA HIS A 112 7.18 2.22 6.75
C HIS A 112 5.82 2.44 6.07
N ARG A 113 5.81 2.79 4.78
CA ARG A 113 4.59 2.99 3.96
C ARG A 113 3.61 3.98 4.58
N TYR A 114 4.15 5.13 4.99
CA TYR A 114 3.33 6.23 5.49
C TYR A 114 2.47 6.83 4.37
N MET A 115 1.32 7.34 4.76
CA MET A 115 0.57 8.37 4.06
C MET A 115 0.78 9.69 4.80
N LEU A 116 1.03 10.79 4.09
CA LEU A 116 1.22 12.09 4.70
C LEU A 116 -0.04 12.95 4.53
N ALA A 117 -0.56 13.47 5.63
CA ALA A 117 -1.64 14.44 5.68
C ALA A 117 -1.08 15.80 6.12
N ALA A 118 -0.94 16.73 5.17
CA ALA A 118 -0.33 18.04 5.38
C ALA A 118 -1.00 19.05 4.46
N ASP A 119 -1.31 20.25 4.94
CA ASP A 119 -1.92 21.30 4.12
C ASP A 119 -0.90 22.28 3.55
N ASP A 120 0.25 22.40 4.20
CA ASP A 120 1.39 23.17 3.72
C ASP A 120 1.76 22.75 2.28
N ALA A 121 1.70 23.71 1.36
CA ALA A 121 1.97 23.50 -0.04
C ALA A 121 3.45 23.19 -0.32
N GLU A 122 4.38 23.77 0.46
CA GLU A 122 5.81 23.52 0.31
C GLU A 122 6.14 22.10 0.76
N VAL A 123 5.71 21.70 1.97
CA VAL A 123 5.93 20.34 2.49
C VAL A 123 5.39 19.30 1.51
N ARG A 124 4.19 19.52 0.97
CA ARG A 124 3.61 18.62 -0.03
C ARG A 124 4.42 18.57 -1.31
N ARG A 125 4.77 19.73 -1.91
CA ARG A 125 5.52 19.79 -3.17
C ARG A 125 6.87 19.10 -3.05
N THR A 126 7.59 19.38 -1.97
CA THR A 126 8.92 18.81 -1.70
C THR A 126 8.81 17.30 -1.53
N ARG A 127 7.92 16.81 -0.66
CA ARG A 127 7.75 15.37 -0.42
C ARG A 127 7.24 14.61 -1.63
N ARG A 128 6.35 15.21 -2.43
CA ARG A 128 5.85 14.62 -3.68
C ARG A 128 6.98 14.35 -4.69
N ARG A 129 8.00 15.21 -4.72
CA ARG A 129 9.14 15.14 -5.65
C ARG A 129 10.28 14.28 -5.16
N GLU A 130 10.43 14.11 -3.85
CA GLU A 130 11.57 13.39 -3.28
C GLU A 130 11.26 11.92 -3.01
N VAL A 131 10.05 11.61 -2.54
CA VAL A 131 9.75 10.30 -1.96
C VAL A 131 8.82 9.50 -2.90
N PRO A 132 9.28 8.39 -3.52
CA PRO A 132 8.40 7.47 -4.22
C PRO A 132 7.47 6.75 -3.24
N GLY A 133 6.24 6.49 -3.67
CA GLY A 133 5.27 5.70 -2.91
C GLY A 133 4.71 6.42 -1.67
N LEU A 134 4.71 7.75 -1.65
CA LEU A 134 4.10 8.55 -0.59
C LEU A 134 2.78 9.19 -1.07
N PRO A 135 1.61 8.64 -0.68
CA PRO A 135 0.34 9.30 -0.94
C PRO A 135 0.18 10.54 -0.06
N LEU A 136 -0.35 11.62 -0.64
CA LEU A 136 -0.55 12.91 0.03
C LEU A 136 -2.04 13.25 0.14
N LEU A 137 -2.43 13.75 1.30
CA LEU A 137 -3.79 14.15 1.62
C LEU A 137 -3.78 15.59 2.15
N HIS A 138 -4.69 16.43 1.64
CA HIS A 138 -4.83 17.82 2.08
C HIS A 138 -6.27 18.33 1.96
N TYR A 139 -6.56 19.44 2.63
CA TYR A 139 -7.78 20.20 2.46
C TYR A 139 -7.59 21.30 1.42
N ALA A 140 -8.51 21.38 0.46
CA ALA A 140 -8.69 22.54 -0.39
C ALA A 140 -10.11 23.06 -0.21
N GLN A 141 -10.26 24.28 0.33
CA GLN A 141 -11.56 24.93 0.51
C GLN A 141 -12.61 24.00 1.15
N SER A 142 -12.34 23.47 2.35
CA SER A 142 -13.16 22.50 3.11
C SER A 142 -13.31 21.09 2.52
N VAL A 143 -12.80 20.82 1.31
CA VAL A 143 -12.85 19.49 0.70
C VAL A 143 -11.55 18.74 0.97
N LEU A 144 -11.67 17.51 1.48
CA LEU A 144 -10.54 16.60 1.66
C LEU A 144 -10.17 15.94 0.32
N ILE A 145 -8.95 16.17 -0.14
CA ILE A 145 -8.45 15.73 -1.45
C ILE A 145 -7.27 14.79 -1.27
N LEU A 146 -7.40 13.60 -1.86
CA LEU A 146 -6.27 12.71 -2.11
C LEU A 146 -5.58 13.15 -3.41
N GLU A 147 -4.30 13.48 -3.31
CA GLU A 147 -3.48 13.85 -4.45
C GLU A 147 -3.29 12.66 -5.40
N PRO A 148 -3.14 12.91 -6.71
CA PRO A 148 -2.71 11.88 -7.64
C PRO A 148 -1.30 11.39 -7.31
N MET A 149 -0.97 10.18 -7.77
CA MET A 149 0.38 9.63 -7.63
C MET A 149 1.42 10.62 -8.17
N SER A 150 2.60 10.61 -7.55
CA SER A 150 3.72 11.44 -8.02
C SER A 150 4.40 10.79 -9.20
N ASP A 151 4.94 11.62 -10.10
CA ASP A 151 5.71 11.18 -11.26
C ASP A 151 6.91 10.33 -10.83
N VAL A 152 7.49 10.64 -9.66
CA VAL A 152 8.57 9.85 -9.04
C VAL A 152 8.08 8.47 -8.61
N THR A 153 6.87 8.39 -8.05
CA THR A 153 6.24 7.09 -7.74
C THR A 153 5.96 6.29 -9.01
N GLU A 154 5.44 6.92 -10.06
CA GLU A 154 5.15 6.26 -11.33
C GLU A 154 6.41 5.70 -11.99
N ARG A 155 7.50 6.51 -12.05
CA ARG A 155 8.80 6.05 -12.55
C ARG A 155 9.36 4.91 -11.71
N HIS A 156 9.23 4.99 -10.38
CA HIS A 156 9.68 3.93 -9.49
C HIS A 156 8.89 2.63 -9.71
N ILE A 157 7.57 2.72 -9.90
CA ILE A 157 6.73 1.58 -10.26
C ILE A 157 7.19 0.98 -11.59
N ALA A 158 7.36 1.79 -12.64
CA ALA A 158 7.81 1.31 -13.95
C ALA A 158 9.19 0.62 -13.89
N HIS A 159 10.12 1.17 -13.12
CA HIS A 159 11.42 0.57 -12.88
C HIS A 159 11.31 -0.78 -12.13
N LEU A 160 10.47 -0.85 -11.10
CA LEU A 160 10.21 -2.11 -10.39
C LEU A 160 9.53 -3.15 -11.27
N GLU A 161 8.59 -2.74 -12.13
CA GLU A 161 7.90 -3.62 -13.07
C GLU A 161 8.86 -4.17 -14.12
N ALA A 162 9.74 -3.33 -14.69
CA ALA A 162 10.78 -3.76 -15.61
C ALA A 162 11.74 -4.78 -14.96
N ASN A 163 12.18 -4.52 -13.72
CA ASN A 163 13.09 -5.41 -13.01
C ASN A 163 12.43 -6.74 -12.61
N LYS A 164 11.12 -6.74 -12.29
CA LYS A 164 10.38 -7.97 -11.96
C LYS A 164 9.98 -8.78 -13.19
N SER A 165 9.80 -8.10 -14.33
CA SER A 165 9.48 -8.73 -15.61
C SER A 165 10.73 -9.23 -16.33
N ALA A 166 11.92 -8.89 -15.84
CA ALA A 166 13.16 -9.47 -16.32
C ALA A 166 13.17 -10.98 -16.06
N ILE A 167 13.35 -11.74 -17.13
CA ILE A 167 13.50 -13.19 -17.13
C ILE A 167 14.54 -13.59 -16.06
N SER A 168 14.24 -14.55 -15.19
CA SER A 168 15.18 -14.91 -14.13
C SER A 168 16.50 -15.40 -14.71
N ALA A 169 17.63 -15.22 -14.00
CA ALA A 169 18.92 -15.70 -14.48
C ALA A 169 18.92 -17.21 -14.86
N ARG A 170 18.04 -18.01 -14.24
CA ARG A 170 17.84 -19.42 -14.57
C ARG A 170 17.14 -19.60 -15.92
N GLU A 171 16.08 -18.83 -16.18
CA GLU A 171 15.35 -18.86 -17.44
C GLU A 171 16.19 -18.28 -18.58
N GLN A 172 16.98 -17.23 -18.32
CA GLN A 172 17.94 -16.70 -19.30
C GLN A 172 18.98 -17.75 -19.71
N ARG A 173 19.50 -18.53 -18.75
CA ARG A 173 20.43 -19.65 -19.03
C ARG A 173 19.76 -20.78 -19.82
N LEU A 174 18.49 -21.07 -19.55
CA LEU A 174 17.73 -22.08 -20.29
C LEU A 174 17.47 -21.64 -21.74
N LEU A 175 17.13 -20.37 -21.95
CA LEU A 175 16.94 -19.78 -23.27
C LEU A 175 18.25 -19.74 -24.08
N ALA A 176 19.35 -19.27 -23.48
CA ALA A 176 20.66 -19.28 -24.13
C ALA A 176 21.10 -20.69 -24.53
N LYS A 177 20.87 -21.69 -23.65
CA LYS A 177 21.18 -23.10 -23.95
C LYS A 177 20.26 -23.70 -25.03
N SER A 178 19.05 -23.17 -25.20
CA SER A 178 18.15 -23.56 -26.29
C SER A 178 18.48 -22.89 -27.62
N GLU A 179 19.10 -21.71 -27.60
CA GLU A 179 19.59 -21.01 -28.80
C GLU A 179 20.95 -21.54 -29.27
N GLU A 180 21.79 -22.02 -28.35
CA GLU A 180 23.08 -22.70 -28.66
C GLU A 180 22.92 -24.17 -29.06
N ALA A 181 21.72 -24.74 -28.97
CA ALA A 181 21.45 -26.04 -29.57
C ALA A 181 21.53 -25.88 -31.10
N PRO A 182 22.46 -26.56 -31.80
CA PRO A 182 22.54 -26.44 -33.25
C PRO A 182 21.21 -26.88 -33.85
N ALA A 183 20.78 -26.16 -34.91
CA ALA A 183 19.66 -26.55 -35.74
C ALA A 183 19.72 -28.06 -35.99
N ALA A 184 18.71 -28.77 -35.50
CA ALA A 184 18.62 -30.21 -35.65
C ALA A 184 18.81 -30.55 -37.15
N PRO A 185 19.74 -31.45 -37.51
CA PRO A 185 19.75 -31.94 -38.87
C PRO A 185 18.43 -32.69 -39.11
N ASP A 186 17.77 -32.36 -40.22
CA ASP A 186 16.72 -33.17 -40.81
C ASP A 186 17.21 -34.61 -40.95
N MET A 187 16.78 -35.52 -40.06
CA MET A 187 16.76 -36.96 -40.33
C MET A 187 15.72 -37.65 -39.46
N ALA A 188 14.75 -38.25 -40.16
CA ALA A 188 13.69 -39.09 -39.64
C ALA A 188 14.20 -40.32 -38.87
N ALA A 189 13.56 -40.62 -37.73
CA ALA A 189 13.31 -42.00 -37.29
C ALA A 189 12.11 -42.03 -36.32
N PRO A 190 11.06 -42.84 -36.57
CA PRO A 190 9.89 -42.89 -35.71
C PRO A 190 10.21 -43.66 -34.42
N VAL A 191 10.06 -43.00 -33.27
CA VAL A 191 10.09 -43.65 -31.96
C VAL A 191 8.90 -44.61 -31.88
N LYS A 192 9.16 -45.92 -31.88
CA LYS A 192 8.15 -46.96 -31.63
C LYS A 192 7.56 -46.75 -30.23
N ARG A 193 6.36 -46.15 -30.16
CA ARG A 193 5.57 -46.14 -28.93
C ARG A 193 5.20 -47.58 -28.60
N LYS A 194 5.63 -48.07 -27.43
CA LYS A 194 5.07 -49.30 -26.84
C LYS A 194 3.58 -49.03 -26.61
N ARG A 195 2.72 -49.64 -27.44
CA ARG A 195 1.27 -49.70 -27.19
C ARG A 195 1.07 -50.25 -25.78
N ALA A 196 0.33 -49.54 -24.94
CA ALA A 196 -0.25 -50.13 -23.75
C ALA A 196 -1.11 -51.32 -24.21
N LYS A 197 -0.95 -52.48 -23.57
CA LYS A 197 -1.80 -53.65 -23.82
C LYS A 197 -3.25 -53.23 -23.54
N GLU A 198 -4.08 -53.23 -24.58
CA GLU A 198 -5.53 -53.20 -24.43
C GLU A 198 -5.97 -54.37 -23.53
N PRO A 199 -7.04 -54.23 -22.73
CA PRO A 199 -7.54 -55.34 -21.91
C PRO A 199 -7.89 -56.53 -22.80
N ASN A 200 -7.40 -57.70 -22.42
CA ASN A 200 -7.61 -58.98 -23.11
C ASN A 200 -9.10 -59.28 -23.34
N PRO A 201 -9.56 -59.51 -24.60
CA PRO A 201 -10.98 -59.68 -24.94
C PRO A 201 -11.53 -61.10 -24.72
N LEU A 202 -10.99 -61.87 -23.77
CA LEU A 202 -11.47 -63.20 -23.41
C LEU A 202 -12.25 -63.16 -22.09
N SER A 203 -13.52 -62.78 -22.19
CA SER A 203 -14.53 -63.05 -21.18
C SER A 203 -15.61 -63.96 -21.75
N PRO A 204 -15.69 -65.21 -21.26
CA PRO A 204 -16.94 -65.97 -21.12
C PRO A 204 -17.21 -66.16 -19.62
N SER A 205 -18.41 -66.19 -19.05
CA SER A 205 -19.78 -66.18 -19.54
C SER A 205 -20.63 -65.83 -18.29
N ILE A 206 -21.57 -64.91 -18.43
CA ILE A 206 -22.60 -64.63 -17.41
C ILE A 206 -23.45 -65.89 -17.22
N ARG A 207 -23.68 -66.33 -15.97
CA ARG A 207 -24.98 -66.89 -15.53
C ARG A 207 -25.30 -66.53 -14.07
N SER A 208 -26.25 -65.61 -13.95
CA SER A 208 -27.43 -65.65 -13.08
C SER A 208 -27.42 -66.60 -11.87
N GLY A 209 -27.54 -66.02 -10.68
CA GLY A 209 -27.92 -66.74 -9.47
C GLY A 209 -28.17 -65.78 -8.32
N ALA A 210 -29.36 -65.17 -8.30
CA ALA A 210 -29.87 -64.49 -7.13
C ALA A 210 -30.02 -65.47 -5.96
N GLN A 211 -29.61 -65.09 -4.75
CA GLN A 211 -30.45 -65.04 -3.53
C GLN A 211 -29.56 -64.95 -2.28
N TRP A 212 -29.88 -63.96 -1.45
CA TRP A 212 -29.38 -63.82 -0.08
C TRP A 212 -30.29 -64.64 0.84
N PRO A 213 -29.73 -65.51 1.69
CA PRO A 213 -30.21 -65.64 3.08
C PRO A 213 -29.01 -65.86 4.06
N ALA A 214 -29.01 -65.63 5.37
CA ALA A 214 -29.93 -65.12 6.40
C ALA A 214 -29.04 -64.66 7.60
N PRO A 215 -29.59 -64.07 8.68
CA PRO A 215 -28.80 -63.57 9.82
C PRO A 215 -28.37 -64.70 10.77
N ALA A 216 -27.23 -64.52 11.43
CA ALA A 216 -26.78 -65.40 12.50
C ALA A 216 -27.62 -65.17 13.78
N SER A 217 -28.11 -66.27 14.34
CA SER A 217 -28.62 -66.34 15.73
C SER A 217 -27.52 -66.08 16.75
#